data_AF-A0A0F7U4B2-F1
#
_entry.id   AF-A0A0F7U4B2-F1
#
_cell.length_a   1.000
_cell.length_b   1.000
_cell.length_c   1.000
_cell.angle_alpha   90.00
_cell.angle_beta   90.00
_cell.angle_gamma   90.00
#
_symmetry.space_group_name_H-M   'P 1'
#
loop_
_entity.id
_entity.type
_entity.pdbx_description
1 polymer ?
#
loop_
_entity_poly.entity_id
_entity_poly.type
_entity_poly.pdbx_seq_one_letter_code
_entity_poly.pdbx_strand_id
1 'polypeptide(L)'
;MAGRAETRTPEPPDRDEHEDSPPRLARPKRTTRPPNNYAGEQEIDNDQRTTRSQLRKKMQDKPATQRDAVTSDDSATESEDLNTATLVKELIKLRREIRRRDELHKEEL
;
A
#
# COMPACT_ATOMS: atom_id res chain seq x y z
N MET A 1 -30.81 -34.26 -48.41
CA MET A 1 -30.33 -34.56 -47.05
C MET A 1 -28.96 -33.93 -46.89
N ALA A 2 -28.84 -32.82 -46.17
CA ALA A 2 -27.57 -32.15 -45.92
C ALA A 2 -26.87 -32.87 -44.75
N GLY A 3 -25.84 -33.67 -45.07
CA GLY A 3 -25.02 -34.34 -44.08
C GLY A 3 -24.19 -33.32 -43.31
N ARG A 4 -24.35 -33.27 -41.99
CA ARG A 4 -23.48 -32.48 -41.12
C ARG A 4 -22.09 -33.07 -41.21
N ALA A 5 -21.12 -32.32 -41.72
CA ALA A 5 -19.72 -32.70 -41.64
C ALA A 5 -19.35 -32.71 -40.16
N GLU A 6 -19.13 -33.90 -39.60
CA GLU A 6 -18.57 -34.06 -38.26
C GLU A 6 -17.14 -33.49 -38.28
N THR A 7 -16.96 -32.28 -37.73
CA THR A 7 -15.64 -31.71 -37.45
C THR A 7 -15.04 -32.47 -36.27
N ARG A 8 -14.54 -33.69 -36.53
CA ARG A 8 -13.67 -34.40 -35.59
C ARG A 8 -12.37 -33.62 -35.48
N THR A 9 -12.13 -33.04 -34.30
CA THR A 9 -10.80 -32.55 -33.93
C THR A 9 -9.83 -33.73 -34.03
N PRO A 10 -8.75 -33.64 -34.82
CA PRO A 10 -7.78 -34.72 -34.87
C PRO A 10 -7.18 -34.94 -33.48
N GLU A 11 -6.91 -36.20 -33.17
CA GLU A 11 -6.22 -36.58 -31.95
C GLU A 11 -4.84 -35.89 -31.92
N PRO A 12 -4.49 -35.19 -30.83
CA PRO A 12 -3.20 -34.54 -30.76
C PRO A 12 -2.10 -35.60 -30.84
N PRO A 13 -0.99 -35.33 -31.54
CA PRO A 13 0.12 -36.27 -31.60
C PRO A 13 0.61 -36.58 -30.18
N ASP A 14 0.81 -37.87 -29.88
CA ASP A 14 1.38 -38.35 -28.62
C ASP A 14 2.78 -37.76 -28.46
N ARG A 15 2.85 -36.71 -27.65
CA ARG A 15 3.99 -35.79 -27.57
C ARG A 15 5.00 -36.26 -26.53
N ASP A 16 5.33 -37.54 -26.54
CA ASP A 16 6.28 -38.15 -25.60
C ASP A 16 7.68 -38.39 -26.19
N GLU A 17 7.91 -38.06 -27.46
CA GLU A 17 9.24 -38.16 -28.11
C GLU A 17 10.18 -36.99 -27.77
N HIS A 18 10.32 -36.66 -26.48
CA HIS A 18 11.21 -35.59 -26.01
C HIS A 18 12.62 -36.07 -25.63
N GLU A 19 13.02 -37.28 -26.06
CA GLU A 19 14.32 -37.86 -25.67
C GLU A 19 15.54 -37.13 -26.26
N ASP A 20 15.43 -36.55 -27.46
CA ASP A 20 16.53 -35.81 -28.12
C ASP A 20 16.52 -34.29 -27.85
N SER A 21 15.63 -33.82 -26.98
CA SER A 21 15.62 -32.40 -26.62
C SER A 21 16.78 -32.10 -25.67
N PRO A 22 17.56 -31.02 -25.91
CA PRO A 22 18.59 -30.62 -24.96
C PRO A 22 17.94 -30.39 -23.58
N PRO A 23 18.66 -30.68 -22.48
CA PRO A 23 18.12 -30.57 -21.14
C PRO A 23 17.53 -29.18 -20.96
N ARG A 24 16.25 -29.13 -20.56
CA ARG A 24 15.59 -27.86 -20.25
C ARG A 24 16.38 -27.22 -19.11
N LEU A 25 17.07 -26.12 -19.43
CA LEU A 25 17.81 -25.35 -18.45
C LEU A 25 16.89 -25.07 -17.27
N ALA A 26 17.33 -25.47 -16.08
CA ALA A 26 16.59 -25.26 -14.86
C ALA A 26 16.33 -23.76 -14.71
N ARG A 27 15.10 -23.33 -14.99
CA ARG A 27 14.73 -21.93 -14.80
C ARG A 27 14.76 -21.65 -13.30
N PRO A 28 15.33 -20.51 -12.88
CA PRO A 28 15.28 -20.10 -11.48
C PRO A 28 13.84 -20.16 -10.98
N LYS A 29 13.64 -20.79 -9.82
CA LYS A 29 12.31 -20.86 -9.20
C LYS A 29 11.85 -19.43 -8.93
N ARG A 30 10.73 -19.04 -9.53
CA ARG A 30 10.07 -17.78 -9.19
C ARG A 30 9.57 -17.90 -7.76
N THR A 31 10.11 -17.10 -6.86
CA THR A 31 9.51 -16.90 -5.54
C THR A 31 8.13 -16.27 -5.75
N THR A 32 7.09 -16.98 -5.35
CA THR A 32 5.70 -16.47 -5.30
C THR A 32 5.41 -15.78 -3.97
N ARG A 33 6.36 -15.82 -3.03
CA ARG A 33 6.19 -15.24 -1.70
C ARG A 33 6.44 -13.73 -1.78
N PRO A 34 5.49 -12.89 -1.36
CA PRO A 34 5.72 -11.47 -1.25
C PRO A 34 6.86 -11.17 -0.26
N PRO A 35 7.55 -10.03 -0.41
CA PRO A 35 8.51 -9.57 0.59
C PRO A 35 7.89 -9.56 2.00
N ASN A 36 8.71 -9.76 3.04
CA ASN A 36 8.22 -9.81 4.43
C ASN A 36 7.44 -8.54 4.83
N ASN A 37 7.74 -7.40 4.20
CA ASN A 37 7.13 -6.11 4.50
C ASN A 37 6.01 -5.71 3.51
N TYR A 38 5.58 -6.62 2.64
CA TYR A 38 4.59 -6.32 1.59
C TYR A 38 3.30 -5.72 2.13
N ALA A 39 2.83 -6.19 3.29
CA ALA A 39 1.62 -5.67 3.93
C ALA A 39 1.78 -4.20 4.37
N GLY A 40 2.91 -3.85 4.99
CA GLY A 40 3.18 -2.48 5.46
C GLY A 40 3.45 -1.50 4.31
N GLU A 41 4.16 -1.93 3.26
CA GLU A 41 4.35 -1.11 2.06
C GLU A 41 3.02 -0.82 1.35
N GLN A 42 2.11 -1.78 1.32
CA GLN A 42 0.76 -1.60 0.78
C GLN A 42 -0.07 -0.62 1.62
N GLU A 43 0.02 -0.66 2.95
CA GLU A 43 -0.68 0.30 3.83
C GLU A 43 -0.18 1.73 3.56
N ILE A 44 1.14 1.92 3.50
CA ILE A 44 1.76 3.22 3.21
C ILE A 44 1.35 3.76 1.82
N ASP A 45 1.34 2.92 0.79
CA ASP A 45 0.92 3.34 -0.57
C ASP A 45 -0.58 3.66 -0.60
N ASN A 46 -1.42 2.86 0.09
CA ASN A 46 -2.85 3.15 0.19
C ASN A 46 -3.12 4.47 0.93
N ASP A 47 -2.43 4.74 2.03
CA ASP A 47 -2.57 5.98 2.80
C ASP A 47 -2.12 7.21 2.00
N GLN A 48 -1.05 7.09 1.20
CA GLN A 48 -0.65 8.15 0.29
C GLN A 48 -1.67 8.40 -0.82
N ARG A 49 -2.32 7.36 -1.33
CA ARG A 49 -3.36 7.48 -2.36
C ARG A 49 -4.65 8.08 -1.79
N THR A 50 -5.05 7.69 -0.59
CA THR A 50 -6.24 8.25 0.08
C THR A 50 -6.02 9.72 0.41
N THR A 51 -4.88 10.11 0.99
CA THR A 51 -4.57 11.52 1.30
C THR A 51 -4.56 12.39 0.04
N ARG A 52 -3.97 11.91 -1.06
CA ARG A 52 -3.99 12.62 -2.35
C ARG A 52 -5.39 12.74 -2.95
N SER A 53 -6.23 11.71 -2.83
CA SER A 53 -7.60 11.74 -3.39
C SER A 53 -8.52 12.64 -2.57
N GLN A 54 -8.38 12.63 -1.24
CA GLN A 54 -9.11 13.51 -0.33
C GLN A 54 -8.79 14.99 -0.60
N LEU A 55 -7.53 15.31 -0.89
CA LEU A 55 -7.13 16.66 -1.30
C LEU A 55 -7.83 17.09 -2.59
N ARG A 56 -7.90 16.20 -3.60
CA ARG A 56 -8.58 16.52 -4.86
C ARG A 56 -10.09 16.66 -4.71
N LYS A 57 -10.73 15.83 -3.88
CA LYS A 57 -12.17 15.91 -3.61
C LYS A 57 -12.52 17.23 -2.90
N LYS A 58 -11.75 17.63 -1.89
CA LYS A 58 -11.93 18.92 -1.18
C LYS A 58 -11.74 20.15 -2.07
N MET A 59 -11.01 20.05 -3.17
CA MET A 59 -10.82 21.16 -4.12
C MET A 59 -11.91 21.21 -5.20
N GLN A 60 -12.63 20.12 -5.47
CA GLN A 60 -13.72 20.09 -6.43
C GLN A 60 -15.09 20.40 -5.80
N ASP A 61 -15.28 20.10 -4.51
CA ASP A 61 -16.55 20.34 -3.78
C ASP A 61 -16.69 21.77 -3.22
N LYS A 62 -15.82 22.72 -3.61
CA LYS A 62 -16.00 24.14 -3.27
C LYS A 62 -16.77 24.86 -4.38
N PRO A 63 -18.09 25.14 -4.22
CA PRO A 63 -18.69 26.22 -4.98
C PRO A 63 -18.12 27.53 -4.44
N ALA A 64 -17.55 28.34 -5.33
CA ALA A 64 -17.28 29.73 -5.04
C ALA A 64 -18.64 30.40 -4.70
N THR A 65 -18.86 30.84 -3.46
CA THR A 65 -19.63 32.06 -3.06
C THR A 65 -20.09 32.03 -1.58
N GLN A 66 -19.89 33.19 -0.91
CA GLN A 66 -20.48 33.71 0.35
C GLN A 66 -20.13 32.98 1.67
N ARG A 67 -19.35 33.54 2.59
CA ARG A 67 -19.57 34.69 3.51
C ARG A 67 -20.81 34.61 4.42
N ASP A 68 -20.47 34.61 5.72
CA ASP A 68 -21.17 35.08 6.91
C ASP A 68 -22.06 34.14 7.75
N ALA A 69 -21.56 33.97 8.99
CA ALA A 69 -22.21 33.72 10.28
C ALA A 69 -23.10 32.47 10.44
N VAL A 70 -22.69 31.57 11.34
CA VAL A 70 -23.37 31.28 12.61
C VAL A 70 -22.49 30.38 13.47
N THR A 71 -22.39 30.75 14.73
CA THR A 71 -21.67 30.18 15.85
C THR A 71 -21.99 28.71 16.11
N SER A 72 -20.96 27.87 16.27
CA SER A 72 -21.00 26.75 17.22
C SER A 72 -19.60 26.58 17.79
N ASP A 73 -19.45 27.14 18.98
CA ASP A 73 -18.37 26.88 19.91
C ASP A 73 -18.62 25.49 20.53
N ASP A 74 -17.78 24.52 20.19
CA ASP A 74 -17.59 23.30 20.99
C ASP A 74 -16.15 22.78 20.82
N SER A 75 -15.25 23.47 21.51
CA SER A 75 -14.12 22.94 22.27
C SER A 75 -13.41 21.65 21.81
N ALA A 76 -12.41 21.83 20.95
CA ALA A 76 -11.06 21.28 21.16
C ALA A 76 -10.06 22.08 20.31
N THR A 77 -9.99 23.37 20.58
CA THR A 77 -8.77 24.13 20.31
C THR A 77 -7.67 23.50 21.16
N GLU A 78 -6.89 22.59 20.58
CA GLU A 78 -5.50 22.42 21.01
C GLU A 78 -4.83 23.77 20.72
N SER A 79 -4.94 24.65 21.72
CA SER A 79 -4.56 26.04 21.62
C SER A 79 -3.08 26.10 21.28
N GLU A 80 -2.81 26.56 20.07
CA GLU A 80 -1.53 27.02 19.56
C GLU A 80 -0.99 28.17 20.41
N ASP A 81 -0.45 27.84 21.58
CA ASP A 81 0.49 28.68 22.34
C ASP A 81 1.70 27.81 22.72
N LEU A 82 2.25 27.14 21.71
CA LEU A 82 3.47 26.35 21.86
C LEU A 82 4.67 27.29 21.92
N ASN A 83 4.92 27.80 23.11
CA ASN A 83 6.19 28.44 23.44
C ASN A 83 7.33 27.53 22.94
N THR A 84 8.28 28.07 22.20
CA THR A 84 9.37 27.28 21.58
C THR A 84 10.09 26.38 22.60
N ALA A 85 10.14 26.80 23.86
CA ALA A 85 10.68 26.02 24.97
C ALA A 85 9.86 24.75 25.31
N THR A 86 8.53 24.76 25.19
CA THR A 86 7.68 23.58 25.42
C THR A 86 7.85 22.60 24.27
N LEU A 87 7.89 23.09 23.03
CA LEU A 87 8.14 22.28 21.83
C LEU A 87 9.49 21.56 21.90
N VAL A 88 10.55 22.26 22.32
CA VAL A 88 11.88 21.65 22.49
C VAL A 88 11.88 20.58 23.58
N LYS A 89 11.16 20.81 24.70
CA LYS A 89 11.02 19.79 25.75
C LYS A 89 10.32 18.54 25.25
N GLU A 90 9.28 18.68 24.44
CA GLU A 90 8.57 17.54 23.84
C GLU A 90 9.42 16.78 22.82
N LEU A 91 10.18 17.50 21.99
CA LEU A 91 11.16 16.91 21.07
C LEU A 91 12.20 16.06 21.82
N ILE A 92 12.69 16.54 22.96
CA ILE A 92 13.63 15.80 23.80
C ILE A 92 12.97 14.53 24.38
N LYS A 93 11.72 14.63 24.84
CA LYS A 93 10.96 13.46 25.34
C LYS A 93 10.80 12.40 24.25
N LEU A 94 10.34 12.80 23.06
CA LEU A 94 10.13 11.90 21.93
C LEU A 94 11.43 11.21 21.49
N ARG A 95 12.55 11.94 21.43
CA ARG A 95 13.86 11.36 21.08
C ARG A 95 14.32 10.30 22.09
N ARG A 96 14.04 10.48 23.38
CA ARG A 96 14.38 9.47 24.41
C ARG A 96 13.50 8.24 24.28
N GLU A 97 12.21 8.43 24.04
CA GLU A 97 11.25 7.34 23.89
C GLU A 97 11.56 6.48 22.66
N ILE A 98 11.91 7.09 21.52
CA ILE A 98 12.36 6.37 20.32
C ILE A 98 13.56 5.49 20.64
N ARG A 99 14.61 6.05 21.28
CA ARG A 99 15.79 5.26 21.67
C ARG A 99 15.44 4.09 22.60
N ARG A 100 14.51 4.28 23.53
CA ARG A 100 14.06 3.22 24.44
C ARG A 100 13.40 2.08 23.68
N ARG A 101 12.55 2.40 22.70
CA ARG A 101 11.91 1.40 21.84
C ARG A 101 12.91 0.70 20.94
N ASP A 102 13.85 1.44 20.38
CA ASP A 102 14.92 0.86 19.55
C ASP A 102 15.79 -0.12 20.35
N GLU A 103 16.07 0.18 21.63
CA GLU A 103 16.82 -0.74 22.50
C GLU A 103 16.01 -1.99 22.86
N LEU A 104 14.72 -1.83 23.18
CA LEU A 104 13.81 -2.95 23.41
C LEU A 104 13.73 -3.87 22.18
N HIS A 105 13.63 -3.29 20.98
CA HIS A 105 13.60 -4.04 19.73
C HIS A 105 14.93 -4.76 19.42
N LYS A 106 16.06 -4.28 19.94
CA LYS A 106 17.35 -4.98 19.83
C LYS A 106 17.48 -6.13 20.82
N GLU A 107 16.88 -6.04 22.00
CA GLU A 107 16.90 -7.13 22.99
C GLU A 107 16.02 -8.33 22.58
N GLU A 108 15.03 -8.14 21.70
CA GLU A 108 14.18 -9.22 21.15
C GLU A 108 14.77 -9.96 19.93
N LEU A 109 15.94 -9.55 19.43
CA LEU A 109 16.61 -10.07 18.22
C LEU A 109 17.90 -10.82 18.54
#